data_AF-A0A950NGL2-F1
#
_entry.id   AF-A0A950NGL2-F1
#
_cell.length_a   1.000
_cell.length_b   1.000
_cell.length_c   1.000
_cell.angle_alpha   90.00
_cell.angle_beta   90.00
_cell.angle_gamma   90.00
#
_symmetry.space_group_name_H-M   'P 1'
#
loop_
_entity.id
_entity.type
_entity.pdbx_description
1 polymer ?
#
loop_
_entity_poly.entity_id
_entity_poly.type
_entity_poly.pdbx_seq_one_letter_code
_entity_poly.pdbx_strand_id
1 'polypeptide(L)'
;IREIKFRPKIAQNDYDTKKGHVTRFLRGKDKVKITIMFRGREVTHPERGTALLDRLAGELSEIAVVEQAPVQDGRNMTMLLAPSKALLAADRERSTNGARDRDGTQDHDGAPQSAAVATADGSAGGESSDSS
;
A
#
# COMPACT_ATOMS: atom_id res chain seq x y z
N ILE A 1 6.72 2.81 16.31
CA ILE A 1 7.19 2.95 14.91
C ILE A 1 6.65 1.74 14.15
N ARG A 2 6.01 1.95 13.00
CA ARG A 2 5.55 0.90 12.09
C ARG A 2 6.43 0.87 10.84
N GLU A 3 6.68 -0.32 10.29
CA GLU A 3 7.36 -0.46 9.00
C GLU A 3 6.36 -0.87 7.92
N ILE A 4 6.42 -0.25 6.74
CA ILE A 4 5.65 -0.66 5.56
C ILE A 4 6.60 -0.89 4.39
N LYS A 5 6.50 -2.07 3.77
CA LYS A 5 7.38 -2.52 2.69
C LYS A 5 6.68 -2.37 1.34
N PHE A 6 7.28 -1.56 0.48
CA PHE A 6 6.85 -1.28 -0.88
C PHE A 6 7.74 -2.02 -1.90
N ARG A 7 7.21 -2.19 -3.12
CA ARG A 7 7.96 -2.73 -4.27
C ARG A 7 8.06 -1.62 -5.33
N PRO A 8 9.15 -1.52 -6.10
CA PRO A 8 9.29 -0.51 -7.16
C PRO A 8 8.25 -0.69 -8.29
N LYS A 9 7.70 -1.91 -8.45
CA LYS A 9 6.54 -2.21 -9.31
C LYS A 9 5.30 -2.48 -8.46
N ILE A 10 4.79 -1.45 -7.80
CA ILE A 10 3.51 -1.51 -7.08
C ILE A 10 2.35 -1.18 -8.02
N ALA A 11 1.26 -1.94 -7.93
CA ALA A 11 0.01 -1.62 -8.64
C ALA A 11 -0.78 -0.56 -7.85
N GLN A 12 -1.51 0.32 -8.54
CA GLN A 12 -2.22 1.45 -7.92
C GLN A 12 -3.11 1.00 -6.73
N ASN A 13 -3.84 -0.11 -6.86
CA ASN A 13 -4.70 -0.65 -5.79
C ASN A 13 -3.94 -1.11 -4.51
N ASP A 14 -2.71 -1.64 -4.67
CA ASP A 14 -1.83 -1.99 -3.52
C ASP A 14 -1.18 -0.73 -2.92
N TYR A 15 -0.90 0.28 -3.74
CA TYR A 15 -0.44 1.59 -3.28
C TYR A 15 -1.52 2.28 -2.43
N ASP A 16 -2.77 2.34 -2.91
CA ASP A 16 -3.88 2.99 -2.20
C ASP A 16 -4.21 2.28 -0.89
N THR A 17 -4.21 0.94 -0.89
CA THR A 17 -4.34 0.12 0.33
C THR A 17 -3.25 0.47 1.36
N LYS A 18 -1.98 0.55 0.92
CA LYS A 18 -0.86 0.89 1.81
C LYS A 18 -0.85 2.35 2.25
N LYS A 19 -1.28 3.28 1.40
CA LYS A 19 -1.50 4.69 1.75
C LYS A 19 -2.57 4.81 2.85
N GLY A 20 -3.63 4.00 2.78
CA GLY A 20 -4.60 3.84 3.87
C GLY A 20 -3.96 3.39 5.18
N HIS A 21 -3.07 2.40 5.15
CA HIS A 21 -2.32 1.94 6.33
C HIS A 21 -1.37 3.01 6.89
N VAL A 22 -0.59 3.70 6.04
CA VAL A 22 0.28 4.83 6.45
C VAL A 22 -0.58 5.89 7.16
N THR A 23 -1.70 6.29 6.54
CA THR A 23 -2.65 7.27 7.08
C THR A 23 -3.20 6.86 8.45
N ARG A 24 -3.58 5.59 8.62
CA ARG A 24 -4.09 5.06 9.88
C ARG A 24 -3.04 5.08 10.99
N PHE A 25 -1.79 4.72 10.69
CA PHE A 25 -0.70 4.75 11.67
C PHE A 25 -0.30 6.17 12.08
N LEU A 26 -0.21 7.11 11.14
CA LEU A 26 0.06 8.52 11.44
C LEU A 26 -1.05 9.14 12.30
N ARG A 27 -2.32 8.85 12.01
CA ARG A 27 -3.46 9.25 12.87
C ARG A 27 -3.39 8.59 14.26
N GLY A 28 -2.88 7.37 14.35
CA GLY A 28 -2.54 6.69 15.61
C GLY A 28 -1.28 7.21 16.32
N LYS A 29 -0.71 8.35 15.89
CA LYS A 29 0.55 8.95 16.39
C LYS A 29 1.81 8.09 16.22
N ASP A 30 1.74 7.00 15.45
CA ASP A 30 2.85 6.11 15.18
C ASP A 30 3.72 6.68 14.04
N LYS A 31 5.03 6.79 14.24
CA LYS A 31 5.97 7.08 13.13
C LYS A 31 5.97 5.92 12.14
N VAL A 32 5.99 6.20 10.84
CA VAL A 32 5.96 5.19 9.78
C VAL A 32 7.26 5.23 8.99
N LYS A 33 8.04 4.14 9.07
CA LYS A 33 9.21 3.90 8.24
C LYS A 33 8.76 3.17 6.98
N ILE A 34 8.94 3.81 5.84
CA ILE A 34 8.67 3.22 4.52
C ILE A 34 9.97 2.59 4.02
N THR A 35 9.90 1.39 3.44
CA THR A 35 11.06 0.71 2.86
C THR A 35 10.71 0.16 1.48
N ILE A 36 11.38 0.66 0.45
CA ILE A 36 11.38 0.07 -0.90
C ILE A 36 12.57 -0.89 -0.99
N MET A 37 12.33 -2.10 -1.49
CA MET A 37 13.38 -3.10 -1.72
C MET A 37 13.59 -3.28 -3.23
N PHE A 38 14.75 -2.92 -3.75
CA PHE A 38 15.12 -3.14 -5.14
C PHE A 38 15.67 -4.57 -5.32
N ARG A 39 15.20 -5.29 -6.35
CA ARG A 39 15.63 -6.67 -6.64
C ARG A 39 16.10 -6.81 -8.09
N GLY A 40 17.19 -7.56 -8.28
CA GLY A 40 17.74 -7.84 -9.61
C GLY A 40 18.13 -6.55 -10.35
N ARG A 41 17.64 -6.40 -11.59
CA ARG A 41 17.97 -5.29 -12.50
C ARG A 41 17.41 -3.93 -12.07
N GLU A 42 16.62 -3.85 -11.01
CA GLU A 42 15.96 -2.59 -10.58
C GLU A 42 16.83 -1.72 -9.67
N VAL A 43 17.96 -2.24 -9.16
CA VAL A 43 18.92 -1.50 -8.32
C VAL A 43 19.55 -0.30 -9.06
N THR A 44 19.56 -0.32 -10.40
CA THR A 44 20.07 0.78 -11.23
C THR A 44 19.07 1.93 -11.45
N HIS A 45 17.86 1.84 -10.88
CA HIS A 45 16.81 2.87 -11.05
C HIS A 45 16.30 3.38 -9.69
N PRO A 46 17.18 3.97 -8.83
CA PRO A 46 16.75 4.58 -7.58
C PRO A 46 15.71 5.69 -7.80
N GLU A 47 15.78 6.38 -8.95
CA GLU A 47 14.80 7.32 -9.51
C GLU A 47 13.34 6.94 -9.20
N ARG A 48 12.99 5.66 -9.44
CA ARG A 48 11.62 5.15 -9.30
C ARG A 48 11.20 4.97 -7.84
N GLY A 49 12.16 4.71 -6.96
CA GLY A 49 11.91 4.67 -5.52
C GLY A 49 11.69 6.08 -4.97
N THR A 50 12.57 7.02 -5.33
CA THR A 50 12.47 8.43 -4.93
C THR A 50 11.15 9.03 -5.39
N ALA A 51 10.81 8.91 -6.68
CA ALA A 51 9.56 9.45 -7.22
C ALA A 51 8.28 8.85 -6.59
N LEU A 52 8.30 7.57 -6.18
CA LEU A 52 7.18 6.95 -5.45
C LEU A 52 7.06 7.52 -4.01
N LEU A 53 8.20 7.72 -3.35
CA LEU A 53 8.25 8.25 -1.99
C LEU A 53 7.87 9.73 -1.95
N ASP A 54 8.37 10.54 -2.88
CA ASP A 54 8.04 11.97 -2.99
C ASP A 54 6.55 12.17 -3.32
N ARG A 55 5.99 11.34 -4.21
CA ARG A 55 4.54 11.33 -4.49
C ARG A 55 3.74 11.01 -3.22
N LEU A 56 4.12 9.96 -2.47
CA LEU A 56 3.43 9.59 -1.24
C LEU A 56 3.61 10.64 -0.14
N ALA A 57 4.76 11.32 -0.08
CA ALA A 57 5.01 12.40 0.86
C ALA A 57 4.17 13.65 0.55
N GLY A 58 4.05 14.03 -0.72
CA GLY A 58 3.14 15.10 -1.16
C GLY A 58 1.67 14.74 -0.91
N GLU A 59 1.25 13.53 -1.23
CA GLU A 59 -0.12 13.03 -0.98
C GLU A 59 -0.47 12.87 0.52
N LEU A 60 0.49 13.02 1.43
CA LEU A 60 0.31 12.91 2.89
C LEU A 60 0.77 14.17 3.66
N SER A 61 1.21 15.24 2.98
CA SER A 61 1.86 16.40 3.61
C SER A 61 0.98 17.17 4.60
N GLU A 62 -0.35 17.02 4.50
CA GLU A 62 -1.32 17.57 5.46
C GLU A 62 -1.23 16.92 6.85
N ILE A 63 -0.87 15.63 6.90
CA ILE A 63 -0.90 14.81 8.13
C ILE A 63 0.46 14.26 8.54
N ALA A 64 1.42 14.23 7.62
CA ALA A 64 2.77 13.73 7.79
C ALA A 64 3.80 14.87 7.73
N VAL A 65 4.89 14.71 8.47
CA VAL A 65 6.12 15.48 8.31
C VAL A 65 7.23 14.51 7.96
N VAL A 66 8.04 14.84 6.95
CA VAL A 66 9.23 14.06 6.60
C VAL A 66 10.29 14.28 7.69
N GLU A 67 10.56 13.25 8.49
CA GLU A 67 11.63 13.26 9.48
C GLU A 67 12.96 12.83 8.85
N GLN A 68 12.92 11.87 7.93
CA GLN A 68 14.05 11.43 7.13
C GLN A 68 13.61 11.33 5.67
N ALA A 69 14.28 12.10 4.79
CA ALA A 69 14.10 12.04 3.35
C ALA A 69 14.45 10.65 2.78
N PRO A 70 14.12 10.35 1.49
CA PRO A 70 14.52 9.10 0.84
C PRO A 70 16.04 8.88 0.87
N VAL A 71 16.51 7.95 1.70
CA VAL A 71 17.91 7.54 1.77
C VAL A 71 18.06 6.13 1.19
N GLN A 72 18.96 5.95 0.23
CA GLN A 72 19.33 4.65 -0.31
C GLN A 72 20.30 3.92 0.64
N ASP A 73 19.87 2.75 1.13
CA ASP A 73 20.63 1.82 1.95
C ASP A 73 20.98 0.58 1.10
N GLY A 74 21.98 0.73 0.23
CA GLY A 74 22.45 -0.30 -0.70
C GLY A 74 21.37 -0.76 -1.68
N ARG A 75 20.71 -1.88 -1.36
CA ARG A 75 19.59 -2.48 -2.14
C ARG A 75 18.20 -2.03 -1.67
N ASN A 76 18.13 -1.33 -0.54
CA ASN A 76 16.91 -0.75 -0.01
C ASN A 76 16.91 0.77 -0.22
N MET A 77 15.75 1.38 -0.15
CA MET A 77 15.60 2.82 0.04
C MET A 77 14.55 3.05 1.12
N THR A 78 14.87 3.91 2.08
CA THR A 78 14.06 4.12 3.28
C THR A 78 13.71 5.59 3.47
N MET A 79 12.54 5.84 4.05
CA MET A 79 12.04 7.16 4.36
C MET A 79 11.28 7.08 5.70
N LEU A 80 11.38 8.12 6.53
CA LEU A 80 10.69 8.17 7.83
C LEU A 80 9.68 9.31 7.84
N LEU A 81 8.41 8.97 7.96
CA LEU A 81 7.31 9.91 8.18
C LEU A 81 6.95 9.94 9.67
N ALA A 82 6.94 11.13 10.24
CA ALA A 82 6.38 11.42 11.55
C ALA A 82 4.97 12.01 11.41
N PRO A 83 4.05 11.79 12.36
CA PRO A 83 2.77 12.49 12.39
C PRO A 83 2.97 13.99 12.63
N SER A 84 2.17 14.83 11.96
CA SER A 84 2.20 16.29 12.12
C SER A 84 1.91 16.71 13.56
N LYS A 85 2.55 17.81 14.01
CA LYS A 85 2.32 18.39 15.35
C LYS A 85 0.85 18.74 15.60
N ALA A 86 0.09 19.09 14.55
CA ALA A 86 -1.34 19.35 14.63
C ALA A 86 -2.13 18.09 15.07
N LEU A 87 -1.86 16.92 14.47
CA LEU A 87 -2.45 15.64 14.88
C LEU A 87 -1.97 15.20 16.26
N LEU A 88 -0.68 15.40 16.58
CA LEU A 88 -0.13 15.05 17.90
C LEU A 88 -0.82 15.82 19.04
N ALA A 89 -1.15 17.09 18.81
CA ALA A 89 -1.81 17.96 19.78
C ALA A 89 -3.28 17.60 20.02
N ALA A 90 -4.07 17.37 18.97
CA ALA A 90 -5.53 17.25 19.03
C ALA A 90 -6.05 16.18 20.01
N ASP A 91 -5.36 15.03 20.15
CA ASP A 91 -5.79 13.99 21.11
C ASP A 91 -5.20 14.16 22.52
N ARG A 92 -4.37 15.17 22.79
CA ARG A 92 -3.85 15.42 24.15
C ARG A 92 -4.97 15.82 25.13
N GLU A 93 -6.06 16.37 24.60
CA GLU A 93 -7.32 16.64 25.32
C GLU A 93 -8.25 15.42 25.38
N ARG A 94 -8.06 14.40 24.53
CA ARG A 94 -8.93 13.21 24.51
C ARG A 94 -8.45 12.10 25.45
N SER A 95 -7.13 11.98 25.65
CA SER A 95 -6.55 10.95 26.52
C SER A 95 -6.91 11.08 28.01
N THR A 96 -7.42 12.22 28.45
CA THR A 96 -7.95 12.43 29.82
C THR A 96 -9.36 11.85 30.02
N ASN A 97 -10.08 11.52 28.94
CA ASN A 97 -11.51 11.14 28.99
C ASN A 97 -11.85 9.86 28.19
N GLY A 98 -10.83 9.14 27.69
CA GLY A 98 -11.00 8.04 26.71
C GLY A 98 -10.84 6.61 27.26
N ALA A 99 -10.93 6.39 28.58
CA ALA A 99 -10.74 5.07 29.19
C ALA A 99 -12.02 4.20 29.19
N ARG A 100 -12.59 3.98 28.00
CA ARG A 100 -13.68 3.04 27.69
C ARG A 100 -13.87 2.99 26.17
N ASP A 101 -14.39 1.86 25.69
CA ASP A 101 -14.61 1.51 24.26
C ASP A 101 -13.32 1.36 23.41
N ARG A 102 -13.19 0.35 22.55
CA ARG A 102 -14.11 -0.75 22.23
C ARG A 102 -13.36 -2.02 21.81
N ASP A 103 -14.07 -3.14 21.91
CA ASP A 103 -13.71 -4.43 21.30
C ASP A 103 -13.47 -4.30 19.77
N GLY A 104 -12.69 -5.24 19.22
CA GLY A 104 -12.16 -5.15 17.86
C GLY A 104 -11.43 -6.40 17.38
N THR A 105 -12.00 -7.59 17.62
CA THR A 105 -11.57 -8.84 16.99
C THR A 105 -11.36 -8.65 15.48
N GLN A 106 -10.18 -9.00 14.98
CA GLN A 106 -9.87 -8.97 13.55
C GLN A 106 -9.78 -10.39 13.00
N ASP A 107 -10.94 -11.03 12.85
CA ASP A 107 -11.08 -12.27 12.11
C ASP A 107 -10.83 -12.00 10.62
N HIS A 108 -9.56 -12.13 10.21
CA HIS A 108 -9.17 -12.11 8.80
C HIS A 108 -9.37 -13.48 8.16
N ASP A 109 -10.61 -13.95 8.17
CA ASP A 109 -11.01 -15.08 7.35
C ASP A 109 -10.98 -14.67 5.87
N GLY A 110 -10.26 -15.43 5.06
CA GLY A 110 -9.73 -15.00 3.76
C GLY A 110 -9.71 -16.11 2.72
N ALA A 111 -10.64 -17.05 2.84
CA ALA A 111 -10.82 -18.16 1.91
C ALA A 111 -11.29 -17.69 0.51
N PRO A 112 -11.12 -18.50 -0.54
CA PRO A 112 -11.16 -18.04 -1.93
C PRO A 112 -12.59 -17.88 -2.50
N GLN A 113 -12.71 -17.09 -3.57
CA GLN A 113 -13.86 -17.11 -4.48
C GLN A 113 -13.43 -17.59 -5.88
N SER A 114 -14.36 -18.23 -6.59
CA SER A 114 -14.14 -18.99 -7.83
C SER A 114 -15.34 -18.84 -8.78
N ALA A 115 -15.13 -19.10 -10.07
CA ALA A 115 -16.13 -19.10 -11.18
C ALA A 115 -16.77 -17.72 -11.51
N ALA A 116 -17.44 -17.46 -12.66
CA ALA A 116 -17.38 -17.92 -14.08
C ALA A 116 -18.34 -16.98 -14.91
N VAL A 117 -18.81 -17.14 -16.16
CA VAL A 117 -18.84 -18.19 -17.24
C VAL A 117 -18.89 -17.52 -18.64
N ALA A 118 -18.34 -18.18 -19.68
CA ALA A 118 -18.66 -18.03 -21.13
C ALA A 118 -18.44 -16.62 -21.77
N THR A 119 -18.47 -16.35 -23.09
CA THR A 119 -18.84 -16.98 -24.40
C THR A 119 -17.89 -16.42 -25.50
N ALA A 120 -17.82 -16.82 -26.79
CA ALA A 120 -18.06 -18.06 -27.56
C ALA A 120 -17.57 -17.86 -29.04
N ASP A 121 -17.87 -18.81 -29.95
CA ASP A 121 -17.67 -18.80 -31.43
C ASP A 121 -16.23 -18.98 -32.00
N GLY A 122 -16.15 -19.49 -33.23
CA GLY A 122 -14.96 -19.96 -33.94
C GLY A 122 -15.29 -21.13 -34.89
N SER A 123 -15.66 -20.84 -36.14
CA SER A 123 -16.36 -21.76 -37.06
C SER A 123 -15.48 -22.58 -38.05
N ALA A 124 -16.16 -23.47 -38.81
CA ALA A 124 -15.71 -24.39 -39.90
C ALA A 124 -15.03 -25.71 -39.44
N GLY A 125 -15.19 -26.86 -40.11
CA GLY A 125 -15.97 -27.28 -41.30
C GLY A 125 -15.40 -28.64 -41.81
N GLY A 126 -16.03 -29.47 -42.65
CA GLY A 126 -17.37 -29.51 -43.27
C GLY A 126 -17.46 -30.75 -44.20
N GLU A 127 -18.68 -31.15 -44.62
CA GLU A 127 -18.97 -32.22 -45.62
C GLU A 127 -18.54 -33.67 -45.21
N SER A 128 -19.07 -34.77 -45.77
CA SER A 128 -19.92 -34.97 -46.96
C SER A 128 -20.99 -36.09 -46.79
N SER A 129 -21.88 -36.14 -47.78
CA SER A 129 -22.90 -37.12 -48.18
C SER A 129 -22.45 -38.60 -48.22
N ASP A 130 -23.29 -39.62 -48.48
CA ASP A 130 -24.72 -39.69 -48.85
C ASP A 130 -25.38 -41.01 -48.34
N SER A 131 -26.63 -41.28 -48.73
CA SER A 131 -27.47 -42.39 -48.26
C SER A 131 -27.49 -43.64 -49.17
N SER A 132 -27.99 -44.75 -48.60
CA SER A 132 -28.40 -46.05 -49.21
C SER A 132 -27.41 -47.21 -49.08
#